data_AF-A0A2V9VJG0-F1
#
_entry.id   AF-A0A2V9VJG0-F1
#
_cell.length_a   1.000
_cell.length_b   1.000
_cell.length_c   1.000
_cell.angle_alpha   90.00
_cell.angle_beta   90.00
_cell.angle_gamma   90.00
#
_symmetry.space_group_name_H-M   'P 1'
#
loop_
_entity.id
_entity.type
_entity.pdbx_description
1 polymer ?
#
loop_
_entity_poly.entity_id
_entity_poly.type
_entity_poly.pdbx_seq_one_letter_code
_entity_poly.pdbx_strand_id
1 'polypeptide(L)'
;SQTREGHGFSRAENPATERALAPEVPLIIFANEFFDALPVEVLCANGSLRIDTGGGTLREGWASASSAELDFLDRYGVHPEGDFRTEAALIAQHVMTQRSASIRNGFFIAIDYGYTREEQLAGRHLGTVMAYRQHSASSNAYEAPGEQDITAHVNFTALAAAAEENGMRAHKLRTQSQFLLGIGEANQFADAFQECRLPQERAKVALQLKHLVTPAGMGETFHVLVASRGVDEHSVERLSGLSFGRK
;
A
#
# COMPACT_ATOMS: atom_id res chain seq x y z
N SER A 1 13.69 24.63 -42.97
CA SER A 1 14.38 23.35 -42.77
C SER A 1 15.29 23.46 -41.55
N GLN A 2 14.73 23.33 -40.35
CA GLN A 2 15.48 23.15 -39.10
C GLN A 2 14.70 22.15 -38.26
N THR A 3 15.22 20.93 -38.23
CA THR A 3 14.82 19.82 -37.36
C THR A 3 15.21 20.14 -35.93
N ARG A 4 14.23 20.20 -35.02
CA ARG A 4 14.47 20.16 -33.58
C ARG A 4 14.61 18.70 -33.17
N GLU A 5 15.82 18.32 -32.79
CA GLU A 5 16.13 17.04 -32.15
C GLU A 5 15.44 17.00 -30.77
N GLY A 6 14.77 15.88 -30.50
CA GLY A 6 14.15 15.60 -29.22
C GLY A 6 15.20 15.30 -28.16
N HIS A 7 15.17 16.05 -27.07
CA HIS A 7 15.88 15.67 -25.85
C HIS A 7 15.21 14.43 -25.25
N GLY A 8 15.78 13.26 -25.54
CA GLY A 8 15.50 12.05 -24.78
C GLY A 8 15.95 12.24 -23.34
N PHE A 9 15.02 12.10 -22.39
CA PHE A 9 15.35 11.97 -20.98
C PHE A 9 16.08 10.63 -20.78
N SER A 10 17.41 10.67 -20.87
CA SER A 10 18.26 9.58 -20.39
C SER A 10 18.11 9.52 -18.86
N ARG A 11 17.39 8.51 -18.38
CA ARG A 11 17.26 8.19 -16.95
C ARG A 11 18.67 7.85 -16.46
N ALA A 12 19.28 8.75 -15.70
CA ALA A 12 20.57 8.47 -15.07
C ALA A 12 20.35 7.35 -14.05
N GLU A 13 20.68 6.12 -14.41
CA GLU A 13 20.64 4.98 -13.49
C GLU A 13 21.72 5.17 -12.44
N ASN A 14 21.29 5.21 -11.17
CA ASN A 14 22.18 5.39 -10.04
C ASN A 14 23.00 4.10 -9.83
N PRO A 15 24.34 4.12 -9.87
CA PRO A 15 25.17 2.93 -9.72
C PRO A 15 24.99 2.21 -8.38
N ALA A 16 24.51 2.91 -7.34
CA ALA A 16 24.12 2.27 -6.07
C ALA A 16 22.87 1.40 -6.22
N THR A 17 21.91 1.84 -7.04
CA THR A 17 20.68 1.08 -7.36
C THR A 17 21.02 -0.13 -8.21
N GLU A 18 21.90 0.02 -9.21
CA GLU A 18 22.31 -1.09 -10.07
C GLU A 18 23.01 -2.20 -9.27
N ARG A 19 23.90 -1.82 -8.33
CA ARG A 19 24.57 -2.77 -7.44
C ARG A 19 23.62 -3.44 -6.44
N ALA A 20 22.62 -2.72 -5.93
CA ALA A 20 21.61 -3.28 -5.02
C ALA A 20 20.64 -4.24 -5.72
N LEU A 21 20.42 -4.08 -7.02
CA LEU A 21 19.58 -4.95 -7.85
C LEU A 21 20.35 -6.13 -8.47
N ALA A 22 21.65 -6.25 -8.16
CA ALA A 22 22.45 -7.39 -8.59
C ALA A 22 21.87 -8.70 -8.01
N PRO A 23 21.71 -9.76 -8.83
CA PRO A 23 21.08 -11.02 -8.42
C PRO A 23 21.62 -11.67 -7.15
N GLU A 24 22.90 -11.44 -6.86
CA GLU A 24 23.65 -12.06 -5.77
C GLU A 24 23.44 -11.35 -4.43
N VAL A 25 22.85 -10.14 -4.44
CA VAL A 25 22.71 -9.29 -3.26
C VAL A 25 21.33 -9.51 -2.64
N PRO A 26 21.25 -9.93 -1.36
CA PRO A 26 19.96 -9.96 -0.66
C PRO A 26 19.34 -8.57 -0.61
N LEU A 27 18.09 -8.46 -1.08
CA LEU A 27 17.37 -7.20 -1.22
C LEU A 27 16.17 -7.16 -0.29
N ILE A 28 16.04 -6.07 0.47
CA ILE A 28 14.84 -5.76 1.24
C ILE A 28 14.24 -4.48 0.65
N ILE A 29 13.02 -4.57 0.13
CA ILE A 29 12.23 -3.41 -0.28
C ILE A 29 11.25 -3.10 0.83
N PHE A 30 11.25 -1.84 1.28
CA PHE A 30 10.32 -1.33 2.28
C PHE A 30 9.48 -0.21 1.66
N ALA A 31 8.16 -0.38 1.71
CA ALA A 31 7.17 0.56 1.17
C ALA A 31 6.17 0.90 2.27
N ASN A 32 6.30 2.09 2.86
CA ASN A 32 5.39 2.59 3.89
C ASN A 32 4.56 3.72 3.32
N GLU A 33 3.24 3.60 3.35
CA GLU A 33 2.30 4.61 2.83
C GLU A 33 2.70 5.06 1.42
N PHE A 34 2.90 4.05 0.58
CA PHE A 34 3.35 4.25 -0.79
C PHE A 34 2.29 3.81 -1.78
N PHE A 35 1.53 2.75 -1.47
CA PHE A 35 0.56 2.19 -2.38
C PHE A 35 -0.77 2.94 -2.32
N ASP A 36 -1.11 3.54 -1.18
CA ASP A 36 -2.31 4.37 -1.02
C ASP A 36 -2.30 5.65 -1.89
N ALA A 37 -1.12 6.18 -2.16
CA ALA A 37 -0.90 7.35 -3.00
C ALA A 37 -0.84 7.02 -4.50
N LEU A 38 -0.93 5.74 -4.88
CA LEU A 38 -0.94 5.36 -6.30
C LEU A 38 -2.34 5.55 -6.90
N PRO A 39 -2.43 5.94 -8.19
CA PRO A 39 -3.71 6.07 -8.87
C PRO A 39 -4.51 4.76 -8.87
N VAL A 40 -5.83 4.91 -8.70
CA VAL A 40 -6.81 3.83 -8.79
C VAL A 40 -7.88 4.18 -9.82
N GLU A 41 -8.42 3.16 -10.47
CA GLU A 41 -9.62 3.31 -11.29
C GLU A 41 -10.85 3.21 -10.39
N VAL A 42 -11.79 4.14 -10.48
CA VAL A 42 -13.03 4.12 -9.69
C VAL A 42 -14.17 3.61 -10.55
N LEU A 43 -14.90 2.60 -10.07
CA LEU A 43 -16.00 1.97 -10.77
C LEU A 43 -17.31 2.07 -9.99
N CYS A 44 -18.42 2.19 -10.71
CA CYS A 44 -19.78 2.01 -10.19
C CYS A 44 -20.62 1.14 -11.14
N ALA A 45 -21.90 0.93 -10.84
CA ALA A 45 -22.81 0.16 -11.71
C ALA A 45 -22.92 0.70 -13.14
N ASN A 46 -22.62 1.99 -13.36
CA ASN A 46 -22.63 2.62 -14.69
C ASN A 46 -21.30 2.49 -15.46
N GLY A 47 -20.27 1.90 -14.84
CA GLY A 47 -18.96 1.66 -15.45
C GLY A 47 -17.81 2.37 -14.72
N SER A 48 -16.75 2.68 -15.47
CA SER A 48 -15.51 3.30 -15.00
C SER A 48 -15.61 4.83 -15.06
N LEU A 49 -15.13 5.48 -14.01
CA LEU A 49 -15.17 6.92 -13.82
C LEU A 49 -14.26 7.63 -14.82
N ARG A 50 -14.77 8.72 -15.40
CA ARG A 50 -14.03 9.65 -16.26
C ARG A 50 -14.23 11.06 -15.72
N ILE A 51 -13.17 11.84 -15.70
CA ILE A 51 -13.24 13.24 -15.29
C ILE A 51 -13.14 14.11 -16.54
N ASP A 52 -14.16 14.94 -16.75
CA ASP A 52 -14.18 15.95 -17.81
C ASP A 52 -14.05 17.35 -17.20
N THR A 53 -13.52 18.28 -18.00
CA THR A 53 -13.40 19.70 -17.67
C THR A 53 -14.43 20.47 -18.48
N GLY A 54 -15.59 20.75 -17.88
CA GLY A 54 -16.68 21.51 -18.51
C GLY A 54 -16.98 22.79 -17.74
N GLY A 55 -16.84 23.95 -18.39
CA GLY A 55 -17.20 25.25 -17.79
C GLY A 55 -16.30 25.67 -16.61
N GLY A 56 -15.04 25.23 -16.59
CA GLY A 56 -14.09 25.55 -15.51
C GLY A 56 -14.25 24.69 -14.25
N THR A 57 -15.12 23.68 -14.29
CA THR A 57 -15.34 22.73 -13.18
C THR A 57 -15.06 21.30 -13.62
N LEU A 58 -14.52 20.48 -12.71
CA LEU A 58 -14.41 19.03 -12.90
C LEU A 58 -15.78 18.39 -12.78
N ARG A 59 -16.10 17.48 -13.71
CA ARG A 59 -17.36 16.73 -13.72
C ARG A 59 -17.08 15.26 -13.94
N GLU A 60 -17.81 14.43 -13.20
CA GLU A 60 -17.77 12.99 -13.38
C GLU A 60 -18.65 12.59 -14.57
N GLY A 61 -18.10 11.75 -15.43
CA GLY A 61 -18.78 10.96 -16.43
C GLY A 61 -18.46 9.48 -16.25
N TRP A 62 -19.20 8.62 -16.94
CA TRP A 62 -19.03 7.17 -16.85
C TRP A 62 -18.85 6.59 -18.25
N ALA A 63 -17.90 5.68 -18.39
CA ALA A 63 -17.65 4.92 -19.60
C ALA A 63 -17.62 3.42 -19.28
N SER A 64 -17.74 2.58 -20.30
CA SER A 64 -17.60 1.13 -20.12
C SER A 64 -16.27 0.80 -19.43
N ALA A 65 -16.32 -0.05 -18.41
CA ALA A 65 -15.13 -0.59 -17.78
C ALA A 65 -14.32 -1.42 -18.80
N SER A 66 -13.01 -1.28 -18.74
CA SER A 66 -12.05 -2.09 -19.47
C SER A 66 -12.04 -3.53 -18.95
N SER A 67 -11.56 -4.46 -19.78
CA SER A 67 -11.38 -5.85 -19.35
C SER A 67 -10.43 -5.98 -18.16
N ALA A 68 -9.39 -5.14 -18.08
CA ALA A 68 -8.44 -5.16 -16.97
C ALA A 68 -9.09 -4.77 -15.62
N GLU A 69 -9.97 -3.76 -15.63
CA GLU A 69 -10.71 -3.37 -14.43
C GLU A 69 -11.67 -4.48 -13.97
N LEU A 70 -12.42 -5.06 -14.91
CA LEU A 70 -13.36 -6.16 -14.61
C LEU A 70 -12.63 -7.39 -14.08
N ASP A 71 -11.55 -7.79 -14.75
CA ASP A 71 -10.69 -8.90 -14.35
C ASP A 71 -10.06 -8.70 -12.96
N PHE A 72 -9.75 -7.46 -12.59
CA PHE A 72 -9.24 -7.12 -11.26
C PHE A 72 -10.33 -7.32 -10.21
N LEU A 73 -11.54 -6.81 -10.46
CA LEU A 73 -12.66 -6.96 -9.54
C LEU A 73 -13.07 -8.42 -9.36
N ASP A 74 -13.09 -9.20 -10.45
CA ASP A 74 -13.39 -10.64 -10.39
C ASP A 74 -12.44 -11.41 -9.46
N ARG A 75 -11.14 -11.08 -9.54
CA ARG A 75 -10.09 -11.81 -8.81
C ARG A 75 -9.88 -11.30 -7.39
N TYR A 76 -9.89 -9.99 -7.20
CA TYR A 76 -9.36 -9.36 -5.99
C TYR A 76 -10.34 -8.42 -5.31
N GLY A 77 -11.44 -8.05 -5.98
CA GLY A 77 -12.42 -7.12 -5.46
C GLY A 77 -13.84 -7.66 -5.46
N VAL A 78 -14.79 -6.73 -5.54
CA VAL A 78 -16.22 -6.98 -5.69
C VAL A 78 -16.76 -5.99 -6.72
N HIS A 79 -17.67 -6.45 -7.58
CA HIS A 79 -18.36 -5.58 -8.52
C HIS A 79 -19.30 -4.61 -7.78
N PRO A 80 -19.32 -3.32 -8.16
CA PRO A 80 -20.19 -2.35 -7.50
C PRO A 80 -21.66 -2.59 -7.88
N GLU A 81 -22.55 -2.48 -6.90
CA GLU A 81 -24.00 -2.55 -7.09
C GLU A 81 -24.67 -1.23 -6.68
N GLY A 82 -25.79 -0.88 -7.32
CA GLY A 82 -26.53 0.35 -7.02
C GLY A 82 -25.66 1.60 -7.13
N ASP A 83 -25.68 2.43 -6.09
CA ASP A 83 -24.93 3.70 -6.03
C ASP A 83 -23.52 3.55 -5.42
N PHE A 84 -23.11 2.33 -5.07
CA PHE A 84 -21.79 2.09 -4.47
C PHE A 84 -20.66 2.25 -5.50
N ARG A 85 -19.50 2.66 -4.99
CA ARG A 85 -18.25 2.73 -5.74
C ARG A 85 -17.24 1.74 -5.21
N THR A 86 -16.35 1.29 -6.08
CA THR A 86 -15.21 0.45 -5.74
C THR A 86 -14.00 0.88 -6.54
N GLU A 87 -12.81 0.48 -6.08
CA GLU A 87 -11.55 0.80 -6.72
C GLU A 87 -10.92 -0.45 -7.37
N ALA A 88 -10.38 -0.28 -8.58
CA ALA A 88 -9.45 -1.23 -9.19
C ALA A 88 -8.03 -0.63 -9.19
N ALA A 89 -7.16 -1.16 -8.33
CA ALA A 89 -5.81 -0.64 -8.10
C ALA A 89 -4.78 -1.24 -9.08
N LEU A 90 -5.00 -1.05 -10.38
CA LEU A 90 -4.19 -1.65 -11.45
C LEU A 90 -2.71 -1.22 -11.40
N ILE A 91 -2.45 0.05 -11.11
CA ILE A 91 -1.08 0.57 -10.99
C ILE A 91 -0.35 -0.03 -9.79
N ALA A 92 -1.02 -0.17 -8.64
CA ALA A 92 -0.44 -0.82 -7.47
C ALA A 92 -0.06 -2.27 -7.77
N GLN A 93 -0.94 -3.04 -8.43
CA GLN A 93 -0.64 -4.40 -8.87
C GLN A 93 0.59 -4.43 -9.78
N HIS A 94 0.63 -3.56 -10.80
CA HIS A 94 1.74 -3.50 -11.74
C HIS A 94 3.08 -3.15 -11.09
N VAL A 95 3.09 -2.15 -10.20
CA VAL A 95 4.29 -1.75 -9.45
C VAL A 95 4.78 -2.89 -8.58
N MET A 96 3.87 -3.57 -7.88
CA MET A 96 4.22 -4.74 -7.06
C MET A 96 4.85 -5.84 -7.90
N THR A 97 4.23 -6.22 -9.03
CA THR A 97 4.78 -7.20 -9.98
C THR A 97 6.21 -6.83 -10.39
N GLN A 98 6.46 -5.59 -10.82
CA GLN A 98 7.80 -5.17 -11.25
C GLN A 98 8.83 -5.23 -10.13
N ARG A 99 8.48 -4.78 -8.92
CA ARG A 99 9.42 -4.74 -7.79
C ARG A 99 9.69 -6.13 -7.24
N SER A 100 8.67 -6.98 -7.13
CA SER A 100 8.83 -8.38 -6.74
C SER A 100 9.72 -9.15 -7.71
N ALA A 101 9.62 -8.89 -9.03
CA ALA A 101 10.46 -9.52 -10.03
C ALA A 101 11.96 -9.20 -9.87
N SER A 102 12.30 -8.03 -9.32
CA SER A 102 13.70 -7.67 -9.05
C SER A 102 14.30 -8.37 -7.82
N ILE A 103 13.48 -8.91 -6.93
CA ILE A 103 13.95 -9.64 -5.75
C ILE A 103 14.18 -11.10 -6.17
N ARG A 104 15.43 -11.56 -6.07
CA ARG A 104 15.79 -12.99 -6.22
C ARG A 104 16.05 -13.66 -4.88
N ASN A 105 16.57 -12.89 -3.93
CA ASN A 105 16.80 -13.29 -2.54
C ASN A 105 16.46 -12.11 -1.62
N GLY A 106 15.57 -12.30 -0.65
CA GLY A 106 15.22 -11.29 0.35
C GLY A 106 13.72 -11.07 0.52
N PHE A 107 13.33 -9.83 0.83
CA PHE A 107 11.98 -9.49 1.31
C PHE A 107 11.39 -8.26 0.63
N PHE A 108 10.07 -8.25 0.52
CA PHE A 108 9.26 -7.06 0.28
C PHE A 108 8.36 -6.83 1.50
N ILE A 109 8.35 -5.62 2.04
CA ILE A 109 7.53 -5.23 3.18
C ILE A 109 6.70 -4.02 2.76
N ALA A 110 5.38 -4.19 2.69
CA ALA A 110 4.43 -3.11 2.47
C ALA A 110 3.66 -2.82 3.77
N ILE A 111 3.60 -1.56 4.17
CA ILE A 111 2.85 -1.10 5.35
C ILE A 111 1.93 0.03 4.89
N ASP A 112 0.62 -0.21 4.96
CA ASP A 112 -0.34 0.74 4.41
C ASP A 112 -1.75 0.55 4.99
N TYR A 113 -2.61 1.55 4.80
CA TYR A 113 -4.05 1.48 5.10
C TYR A 113 -4.71 0.58 4.06
N GLY A 114 -5.52 -0.39 4.47
CA GLY A 114 -6.08 -1.29 3.47
C GLY A 114 -7.05 -2.31 3.98
N TYR A 115 -7.37 -3.23 3.08
CA TYR A 115 -8.35 -4.27 3.28
C TYR A 115 -8.01 -5.51 2.46
N THR A 116 -8.66 -6.63 2.77
CA THR A 116 -8.68 -7.82 1.92
C THR A 116 -10.01 -7.98 1.18
N ARG A 117 -10.00 -8.78 0.11
CA ARG A 117 -11.22 -9.13 -0.62
C ARG A 117 -12.31 -9.72 0.27
N GLU A 118 -11.94 -10.52 1.27
CA GLU A 118 -12.90 -11.12 2.22
C GLU A 118 -13.62 -10.03 3.02
N GLU A 119 -12.90 -8.99 3.44
CA GLU A 119 -13.50 -7.87 4.15
C GLU A 119 -14.41 -7.06 3.25
N GLN A 120 -14.03 -6.89 1.98
CA GLN A 120 -14.86 -6.21 0.99
C GLN A 120 -16.14 -6.99 0.68
N LEU A 121 -16.06 -8.31 0.53
CA LEU A 121 -17.23 -9.20 0.37
C LEU A 121 -18.18 -9.16 1.56
N ALA A 122 -17.67 -8.90 2.76
CA ALA A 122 -18.48 -8.69 3.96
C ALA A 122 -19.17 -7.31 4.00
N GLY A 123 -19.07 -6.52 2.92
CA GLY A 123 -19.69 -5.19 2.80
C GLY A 123 -18.90 -4.06 3.45
N ARG A 124 -17.62 -4.27 3.77
CA ARG A 124 -16.71 -3.21 4.25
C ARG A 124 -15.93 -2.59 3.09
N HIS A 125 -15.34 -1.41 3.29
CA HIS A 125 -14.39 -0.81 2.33
C HIS A 125 -14.92 -0.65 0.90
N LEU A 126 -16.12 -0.07 0.76
CA LEU A 126 -16.68 0.39 -0.51
C LEU A 126 -16.47 1.91 -0.61
N GLY A 127 -15.82 2.38 -1.67
CA GLY A 127 -15.50 3.80 -1.86
C GLY A 127 -14.46 4.29 -0.85
N THR A 128 -13.19 4.00 -1.13
CA THR A 128 -12.07 4.28 -0.22
C THR A 128 -11.23 5.48 -0.63
N VAL A 129 -11.54 6.10 -1.77
CA VAL A 129 -10.89 7.35 -2.19
C VAL A 129 -11.23 8.47 -1.19
N MET A 130 -10.20 9.03 -0.58
CA MET A 130 -10.28 10.13 0.37
C MET A 130 -9.36 11.26 -0.05
N ALA A 131 -9.78 12.49 0.24
CA ALA A 131 -8.99 13.69 0.06
C ALA A 131 -8.66 14.33 1.42
N TYR A 132 -7.43 14.81 1.57
CA TYR A 132 -6.98 15.46 2.80
C TYR A 132 -6.43 16.85 2.49
N ARG A 133 -6.96 17.87 3.18
CA ARG A 133 -6.50 19.25 3.09
C ARG A 133 -6.58 19.93 4.45
N GLN A 134 -5.49 20.57 4.89
CA GLN A 134 -5.43 21.31 6.15
C GLN A 134 -5.96 20.51 7.37
N HIS A 135 -5.56 19.23 7.48
CA HIS A 135 -6.02 18.29 8.52
C HIS A 135 -7.52 17.95 8.50
N SER A 136 -8.21 18.24 7.40
CA SER A 136 -9.61 17.86 7.18
C SER A 136 -9.68 16.78 6.12
N ALA A 137 -10.44 15.72 6.41
CA ALA A 137 -10.73 14.65 5.47
C ALA A 137 -12.04 14.95 4.73
N SER A 138 -12.07 14.67 3.43
CA SER A 138 -13.24 14.85 2.56
C SER A 138 -13.32 13.67 1.59
N SER A 139 -14.53 13.24 1.25
CA SER A 139 -14.74 12.27 0.16
C SER A 139 -14.75 12.93 -1.22
N ASN A 140 -14.62 14.26 -1.28
CA ASN A 140 -14.65 15.01 -2.53
C ASN A 140 -13.22 15.29 -3.04
N ALA A 141 -12.80 14.48 -4.01
CA ALA A 141 -11.49 14.57 -4.65
C ALA A 141 -11.31 15.80 -5.58
N TYR A 142 -12.32 16.66 -5.74
CA TYR A 142 -12.32 17.74 -6.74
C TYR A 142 -12.28 19.16 -6.16
N GLU A 143 -12.26 19.31 -4.82
CA GLU A 143 -12.42 20.62 -4.16
C GLU A 143 -11.26 21.57 -4.44
N ALA A 144 -10.03 21.06 -4.36
CA ALA A 144 -8.82 21.86 -4.60
C ALA A 144 -7.73 21.03 -5.30
N PRO A 145 -7.88 20.74 -6.61
CA PRO A 145 -6.90 19.93 -7.35
C PRO A 145 -5.49 20.53 -7.25
N GLY A 146 -4.52 19.70 -6.81
CA GLY A 146 -3.13 20.11 -6.59
C GLY A 146 -2.84 20.72 -5.21
N GLU A 147 -3.86 21.00 -4.40
CA GLU A 147 -3.71 21.51 -3.02
C GLU A 147 -4.25 20.54 -1.95
N GLN A 148 -4.72 19.37 -2.36
CA GLN A 148 -5.15 18.31 -1.47
C GLN A 148 -4.43 17.01 -1.83
N ASP A 149 -4.15 16.23 -0.79
CA ASP A 149 -3.68 14.86 -0.97
C ASP A 149 -4.87 13.96 -1.28
N ILE A 150 -4.67 12.95 -2.13
CA ILE A 150 -5.72 12.01 -2.52
C ILE A 150 -5.15 10.61 -2.33
N THR A 151 -5.80 9.84 -1.46
CA THR A 151 -5.39 8.47 -1.14
C THR A 151 -6.54 7.50 -1.39
N ALA A 152 -6.21 6.23 -1.56
CA ALA A 152 -7.16 5.13 -1.59
C ALA A 152 -6.65 3.98 -0.71
N HIS A 153 -7.54 3.24 -0.07
CA HIS A 153 -7.10 2.09 0.72
C HIS A 153 -6.52 1.00 -0.19
N VAL A 154 -5.46 0.36 0.28
CA VAL A 154 -4.75 -0.69 -0.44
C VAL A 154 -5.52 -2.02 -0.39
N ASN A 155 -5.75 -2.61 -1.56
CA ASN A 155 -6.25 -3.97 -1.67
C ASN A 155 -5.09 -4.97 -1.49
N PHE A 156 -4.93 -5.49 -0.27
CA PHE A 156 -3.83 -6.40 0.07
C PHE A 156 -3.98 -7.80 -0.55
N THR A 157 -5.18 -8.20 -0.95
CA THR A 157 -5.38 -9.44 -1.72
C THR A 157 -4.74 -9.34 -3.10
N ALA A 158 -4.97 -8.23 -3.81
CA ALA A 158 -4.34 -7.97 -5.10
C ALA A 158 -2.81 -7.84 -4.96
N LEU A 159 -2.35 -7.14 -3.94
CA LEU A 159 -0.93 -6.89 -3.72
C LEU A 159 -0.15 -8.18 -3.40
N ALA A 160 -0.72 -9.05 -2.55
CA ALA A 160 -0.14 -10.35 -2.25
C ALA A 160 -0.09 -11.24 -3.51
N ALA A 161 -1.18 -11.31 -4.27
CA ALA A 161 -1.23 -12.11 -5.50
C ALA A 161 -0.18 -11.65 -6.52
N ALA A 162 0.00 -10.34 -6.71
CA ALA A 162 1.02 -9.80 -7.60
C ALA A 162 2.46 -10.19 -7.20
N ALA A 163 2.72 -10.29 -5.90
CA ALA A 163 4.00 -10.77 -5.37
C ALA A 163 4.21 -12.27 -5.69
N GLU A 164 3.17 -13.07 -5.46
CA GLU A 164 3.18 -14.52 -5.65
C GLU A 164 3.34 -14.93 -7.11
N GLU A 165 2.66 -14.23 -8.02
CA GLU A 165 2.81 -14.40 -9.47
C GLU A 165 4.26 -14.17 -9.95
N ASN A 166 5.08 -13.46 -9.17
CA ASN A 166 6.50 -13.21 -9.46
C ASN A 166 7.46 -14.07 -8.63
N GLY A 167 6.95 -15.16 -8.04
CA GLY A 167 7.74 -16.17 -7.34
C GLY A 167 8.17 -15.79 -5.92
N MET A 168 7.57 -14.74 -5.34
CA MET A 168 7.66 -14.52 -3.90
C MET A 168 6.63 -15.37 -3.17
N ARG A 169 6.88 -15.68 -1.89
CA ARG A 169 5.88 -16.23 -0.98
C ARG A 169 5.32 -15.08 -0.15
N ALA A 170 4.04 -14.75 -0.31
CA ALA A 170 3.37 -13.83 0.60
C ALA A 170 3.09 -14.54 1.93
N HIS A 171 3.46 -13.90 3.04
CA HIS A 171 3.15 -14.38 4.38
C HIS A 171 1.77 -13.89 4.82
N LYS A 172 1.23 -14.53 5.86
CA LYS A 172 -0.06 -14.12 6.44
C LYS A 172 -0.05 -12.62 6.74
N LEU A 173 -0.99 -11.89 6.13
CA LEU A 173 -1.20 -10.48 6.37
C LEU A 173 -1.44 -10.23 7.86
N ARG A 174 -0.79 -9.20 8.41
CA ARG A 174 -0.89 -8.82 9.82
C ARG A 174 -1.40 -7.39 9.94
N THR A 175 -2.07 -7.09 11.04
CA THR A 175 -2.29 -5.68 11.40
C THR A 175 -0.99 -5.08 11.92
N GLN A 176 -0.85 -3.76 11.84
CA GLN A 176 0.30 -3.05 12.39
C GLN A 176 0.48 -3.35 13.89
N SER A 177 -0.61 -3.46 14.65
CA SER A 177 -0.58 -3.87 16.05
C SER A 177 0.19 -5.18 16.23
N GLN A 178 -0.22 -6.22 15.48
CA GLN A 178 0.35 -7.56 15.59
C GLN A 178 1.84 -7.57 15.21
N PHE A 179 2.20 -6.85 14.15
CA PHE A 179 3.57 -6.78 13.67
C PHE A 179 4.48 -6.06 14.67
N LEU A 180 4.08 -4.89 15.17
CA LEU A 180 4.87 -4.11 16.12
C LEU A 180 4.96 -4.79 17.50
N LEU A 181 3.90 -5.42 17.98
CA LEU A 181 3.94 -6.23 19.20
C LEU A 181 4.93 -7.39 19.04
N GLY A 182 4.91 -8.08 17.90
CA GLY A 182 5.89 -9.13 17.61
C GLY A 182 7.34 -8.64 17.67
N ILE A 183 7.62 -7.43 17.17
CA ILE A 183 8.96 -6.82 17.20
C ILE A 183 9.38 -6.43 18.63
N GLY A 184 8.49 -5.74 19.35
CA GLY A 184 8.84 -5.08 20.62
C GLY A 184 8.60 -5.93 21.88
N GLU A 185 7.88 -7.05 21.81
CA GLU A 185 7.52 -7.83 23.00
C GLU A 185 8.76 -8.35 23.73
N ALA A 186 9.76 -8.87 23.00
CA ALA A 186 10.93 -9.52 23.59
C ALA A 186 11.77 -8.61 24.49
N ASN A 187 11.84 -7.31 24.17
CA ASN A 187 12.57 -6.31 24.95
C ASN A 187 11.67 -5.24 25.56
N GLN A 188 10.35 -5.46 25.59
CA GLN A 188 9.36 -4.49 26.07
C GLN A 188 9.50 -3.11 25.42
N PHE A 189 9.75 -3.08 24.11
CA PHE A 189 9.96 -1.88 23.30
C PHE A 189 11.12 -0.99 23.77
N ALA A 190 12.10 -1.54 24.50
CA ALA A 190 13.24 -0.77 25.01
C ALA A 190 13.95 0.01 23.90
N ASP A 191 14.02 -0.53 22.68
CA ASP A 191 14.62 0.11 21.51
C ASP A 191 13.97 1.46 21.16
N ALA A 192 12.64 1.58 21.32
CA ALA A 192 11.93 2.83 21.04
C ALA A 192 12.30 3.96 22.01
N PHE A 193 12.84 3.62 23.20
CA PHE A 193 13.19 4.58 24.25
C PHE A 193 14.69 4.85 24.37
N GLN A 194 15.53 4.25 23.51
CA GLN A 194 17.00 4.33 23.62
C GLN A 194 17.53 5.78 23.60
N GLU A 195 16.91 6.64 22.80
CA GLU A 195 17.32 8.05 22.67
C GLU A 195 16.69 8.97 23.72
N CYS A 196 15.71 8.50 24.49
CA CYS A 196 15.03 9.32 25.49
C CYS A 196 15.92 9.56 26.72
N ARG A 197 16.22 10.83 26.99
CA ARG A 197 17.01 11.28 28.14
C ARG A 197 16.13 11.84 29.26
N LEU A 198 14.99 12.43 28.91
CA LEU A 198 14.10 13.08 29.87
C LEU A 198 12.79 12.30 30.06
N PRO A 199 12.16 12.35 31.25
CA PRO A 199 10.87 11.68 31.50
C PRO A 199 9.76 12.09 30.52
N GLN A 200 9.73 13.35 30.10
CA GLN A 200 8.77 13.88 29.13
C GLN A 200 8.91 13.28 27.72
N GLU A 201 10.15 12.99 27.29
CA GLU A 201 10.42 12.34 26.00
C GLU A 201 9.91 10.90 26.05
N ARG A 202 10.17 10.18 27.15
CA ARG A 202 9.63 8.84 27.37
C ARG A 202 8.11 8.82 27.35
N ALA A 203 7.46 9.77 28.02
CA ALA A 203 6.00 9.88 28.01
C ALA A 203 5.46 10.12 26.59
N LYS A 204 6.13 10.97 25.79
CA LYS A 204 5.78 11.22 24.39
C LYS A 204 5.91 9.96 23.53
N VAL A 205 7.04 9.26 23.61
CA VAL A 205 7.27 8.00 22.86
C VAL A 205 6.25 6.94 23.27
N ALA A 206 5.93 6.82 24.56
CA ALA A 206 4.92 5.88 25.03
C ALA A 206 3.53 6.18 24.44
N LEU A 207 3.15 7.46 24.33
CA LEU A 207 1.90 7.87 23.69
C LEU A 207 1.89 7.58 22.19
N GLN A 208 3.00 7.84 21.49
CA GLN A 208 3.13 7.55 20.06
C GLN A 208 3.07 6.04 19.79
N LEU A 209 3.79 5.24 20.58
CA LEU A 209 3.74 3.79 20.48
C LEU A 209 2.32 3.26 20.76
N LYS A 210 1.66 3.79 21.79
CA LYS A 210 0.26 3.45 22.06
C LYS A 210 -0.63 3.78 20.86
N HIS A 211 -0.43 4.91 20.20
CA HIS A 211 -1.21 5.28 19.01
C HIS A 211 -0.95 4.32 17.83
N LEU A 212 0.29 3.87 17.63
CA LEU A 212 0.66 2.94 16.56
C LEU A 212 0.11 1.52 16.76
N VAL A 213 -0.03 1.08 18.01
CA VAL A 213 -0.32 -0.33 18.35
C VAL A 213 -1.76 -0.55 18.81
N THR A 214 -2.49 0.50 19.22
CA THR A 214 -3.87 0.31 19.71
C THR A 214 -4.89 0.35 18.57
N PRO A 215 -5.99 -0.43 18.67
CA PRO A 215 -7.07 -0.39 17.69
C PRO A 215 -7.74 0.98 17.53
N ALA A 216 -7.76 1.78 18.59
CA ALA A 216 -8.31 3.14 18.56
C ALA A 216 -7.40 4.14 17.82
N GLY A 217 -6.15 3.76 17.55
CA GLY A 217 -5.21 4.52 16.73
C GLY A 217 -5.05 3.88 15.35
N MET A 218 -3.81 3.64 14.97
CA MET A 218 -3.46 3.12 13.64
C MET A 218 -3.40 1.59 13.59
N GLY A 219 -3.46 0.92 14.74
CA GLY A 219 -3.05 -0.47 14.90
C GLY A 219 -3.81 -1.47 14.05
N GLU A 220 -5.12 -1.30 13.90
CA GLU A 220 -5.99 -2.23 13.13
C GLU A 220 -6.34 -1.72 11.72
N THR A 221 -6.16 -0.42 11.45
CA THR A 221 -6.41 0.15 10.12
C THR A 221 -5.24 -0.13 9.17
N PHE A 222 -4.02 -0.09 9.70
CA PHE A 222 -2.82 -0.44 8.95
C PHE A 222 -2.58 -1.94 8.92
N HIS A 223 -2.15 -2.40 7.76
CA HIS A 223 -1.74 -3.77 7.55
C HIS A 223 -0.28 -3.83 7.10
N VAL A 224 0.35 -4.96 7.38
CA VAL A 224 1.73 -5.27 7.02
C VAL A 224 1.73 -6.54 6.17
N LEU A 225 2.05 -6.37 4.89
CA LEU A 225 2.33 -7.47 3.97
C LEU A 225 3.83 -7.71 3.92
N VAL A 226 4.25 -8.91 4.29
CA VAL A 226 5.62 -9.38 4.09
C VAL A 226 5.60 -10.47 3.04
N ALA A 227 6.41 -10.33 2.00
CA ALA A 227 6.68 -11.37 1.02
C ALA A 227 8.17 -11.69 0.99
N SER A 228 8.55 -12.96 0.76
CA SER A 228 9.95 -13.38 0.72
C SER A 228 10.25 -14.24 -0.50
N ARG A 229 11.49 -14.19 -1.01
CA ARG A 229 11.97 -15.12 -2.03
C ARG A 229 13.41 -15.49 -1.74
N GLY A 230 13.80 -16.74 -1.98
CA GLY A 230 15.18 -17.19 -1.77
C GLY A 230 15.64 -17.20 -0.30
N VAL A 231 14.72 -17.01 0.65
CA VAL A 231 14.98 -17.07 2.09
C VAL A 231 14.43 -18.39 2.64
N ASP A 232 15.22 -19.09 3.45
CA ASP A 232 14.80 -20.34 4.08
C ASP A 232 13.68 -20.12 5.11
N GLU A 233 12.81 -21.11 5.25
CA GLU A 233 11.63 -21.01 6.12
C GLU A 233 12.01 -20.79 7.60
N HIS A 234 13.11 -21.37 8.06
CA HIS A 234 13.58 -21.19 9.43
C HIS A 234 14.01 -19.74 9.71
N SER A 235 14.64 -19.06 8.74
CA SER A 235 14.96 -17.64 8.86
C SER A 235 13.71 -16.76 8.88
N VAL A 236 12.69 -17.08 8.07
CA VAL A 236 11.39 -16.39 8.12
C VAL A 236 10.71 -16.61 9.47
N GLU A 237 10.77 -17.83 10.00
CA GLU A 237 10.18 -18.17 11.29
C GLU A 237 10.76 -17.38 12.46
N ARG A 238 12.04 -16.99 12.38
CA ARG A 238 12.71 -16.18 13.39
C ARG A 238 12.37 -14.69 13.31
N LEU A 239 11.63 -14.23 12.30
CA LEU A 239 11.19 -12.84 12.22
C LEU A 239 10.16 -12.54 13.31
N SER A 240 10.58 -11.74 14.29
CA SER A 240 9.80 -11.39 15.48
C SER A 240 8.45 -10.75 15.11
N GLY A 241 8.42 -9.86 14.12
CA GLY A 241 7.19 -9.25 13.61
C GLY A 241 6.18 -10.24 12.99
N LEU A 242 6.61 -11.44 12.58
CA LEU A 242 5.71 -12.49 12.05
C LEU A 242 5.32 -13.54 13.09
N SER A 243 5.86 -13.44 14.31
CA SER A 243 5.67 -14.43 15.38
C SER A 243 4.37 -14.26 16.18
N PHE A 244 3.75 -13.08 16.13
CA PHE A 244 2.54 -12.77 16.91
C PHE A 244 1.37 -13.69 16.53
N GLY A 245 0.76 -14.30 17.54
CA GLY A 245 -0.38 -15.22 17.37
C GLY A 245 -0.03 -16.60 16.80
N ARG A 246 1.22 -17.07 16.90
CA ARG A 246 1.63 -18.46 16.57
C ARG A 246 1.31 -19.50 17.68
N LYS A 247 0.33 -19.24 18.54
CA LYS A 247 -0.11 -20.21 19.57
C LYS A 247 -1.37 -20.96 19.11
#